data_AF-A0AAW5JXH1-F1
#
_entry.id   AF-A0AAW5JXH1-F1
#
_cell.length_a   1.000
_cell.length_b   1.000
_cell.length_c   1.000
_cell.angle_alpha   90.00
_cell.angle_beta   90.00
_cell.angle_gamma   90.00
#
_symmetry.space_group_name_H-M   'P 1'
#
loop_
_entity.id
_entity.type
_entity.pdbx_description
1 polymer ?
#
loop_
_entity_poly.entity_id
_entity_poly.type
_entity_poly.pdbx_seq_one_letter_code
_entity_poly.pdbx_strand_id
1 'polypeptide(L)'
;QPYADSPMDNEQVGEEVYISMINKAEKYCWLMTPYLIITDEMTHALCLAAKRGVDVRIITPGITDKKFIYNVTRSFYHGLVKHGVRVYEWTPGFCHAKMSVA
;
A
#
# COMPACT_ATOMS: atom_id res chain seq x y z
N GLN A 1 13.78 -2.25 9.70
CA GLN A 1 13.07 -2.39 8.41
C GLN A 1 11.71 -1.69 8.51
N PRO A 2 11.07 -1.24 7.41
CA PRO A 2 9.82 -0.47 7.48
C PRO A 2 8.63 -1.25 8.10
N TYR A 3 8.77 -2.56 8.28
CA TYR A 3 7.75 -3.47 8.79
C TYR A 3 8.11 -4.16 10.11
N ALA A 4 9.23 -3.79 10.74
CA ALA A 4 9.60 -4.33 12.04
C ALA A 4 8.75 -3.69 13.15
N ASP A 5 8.34 -4.48 14.12
CA ASP A 5 7.73 -4.03 15.38
C ASP A 5 8.78 -3.89 16.50
N SER A 6 9.87 -4.66 16.41
CA SER A 6 10.98 -4.71 17.36
C SER A 6 12.31 -4.42 16.66
N PRO A 7 13.24 -3.68 17.29
CA PRO A 7 14.58 -3.48 16.77
C PRO A 7 15.53 -4.64 17.09
N MET A 8 15.09 -5.63 17.87
CA MET A 8 15.94 -6.69 18.44
C MET A 8 15.88 -8.02 17.68
N ASP A 9 14.98 -8.13 16.71
CA ASP A 9 14.82 -9.28 15.84
C ASP A 9 14.79 -8.86 14.37
N ASN A 10 14.61 -9.84 13.50
CA ASN A 10 14.53 -9.65 12.05
C ASN A 10 13.15 -10.06 11.51
N GLU A 11 12.12 -10.09 12.37
CA GLU A 11 10.77 -10.43 11.93
C GLU A 11 10.09 -9.22 11.28
N GLN A 12 9.35 -9.47 10.21
CA GLN A 12 8.60 -8.44 9.48
C GLN A 12 7.14 -8.43 9.92
N VAL A 13 6.90 -8.44 11.23
CA VAL A 13 5.56 -8.62 11.83
C VAL A 13 4.53 -7.66 11.22
N GLY A 14 4.91 -6.39 11.01
CA GLY A 14 4.03 -5.40 10.39
C GLY A 14 3.60 -5.78 8.97
N GLU A 15 4.51 -6.34 8.17
CA GLU A 15 4.23 -6.78 6.81
C GLU A 15 3.28 -7.98 6.82
N GLU A 16 3.58 -8.97 7.66
CA GLU A 16 2.77 -10.18 7.80
C GLU A 16 1.33 -9.85 8.23
N VAL A 17 1.15 -8.88 9.13
CA VAL A 17 -0.17 -8.38 9.52
C VAL A 17 -0.93 -7.79 8.33
N TYR A 18 -0.28 -6.93 7.53
CA TYR A 18 -0.93 -6.37 6.34
C TYR A 18 -1.25 -7.44 5.29
N ILE A 19 -0.33 -8.37 5.03
CA ILE A 19 -0.54 -9.49 4.10
C ILE A 19 -1.70 -10.35 4.56
N SER A 20 -1.76 -10.69 5.85
CA SER A 20 -2.85 -11.47 6.45
C SER A 20 -4.21 -10.76 6.29
N MET A 21 -4.27 -9.46 6.55
CA MET A 21 -5.46 -8.63 6.36
C MET A 21 -5.89 -8.60 4.87
N ILE A 22 -4.96 -8.34 3.94
CA ILE A 22 -5.23 -8.30 2.49
C ILE A 22 -5.71 -9.65 1.98
N ASN A 23 -5.12 -10.75 2.46
CA ASN A 23 -5.50 -12.09 2.04
C ASN A 23 -6.86 -12.53 2.56
N LYS A 24 -7.28 -12.04 3.74
CA LYS A 24 -8.59 -12.33 4.33
C LYS A 24 -9.70 -11.39 3.86
N ALA A 25 -9.37 -10.28 3.21
CA ALA A 25 -10.35 -9.34 2.68
C ALA A 25 -11.31 -10.02 1.68
N GLU A 26 -12.62 -9.86 1.90
CA GLU A 26 -13.67 -10.44 1.05
C GLU A 26 -14.33 -9.40 0.12
N LYS A 27 -14.50 -8.16 0.59
CA LYS A 27 -15.26 -7.13 -0.14
C LYS A 27 -14.40 -5.96 -0.59
N TYR A 28 -13.56 -5.44 0.29
CA TYR A 28 -12.70 -4.30 0.00
C TYR A 28 -11.41 -4.37 0.81
N CYS A 29 -10.38 -3.66 0.35
CA CYS A 29 -9.15 -3.43 1.10
C CYS A 29 -8.61 -2.05 0.69
N TRP A 30 -8.77 -1.06 1.55
CA TRP A 30 -8.40 0.32 1.27
C TRP A 30 -7.23 0.74 2.14
N LEU A 31 -6.24 1.36 1.53
CA LEU A 31 -5.04 1.86 2.19
C LEU A 31 -4.86 3.35 1.89
N MET A 32 -4.33 4.08 2.87
CA MET A 32 -3.82 5.42 2.70
C MET A 32 -2.41 5.48 3.27
N THR A 33 -1.45 5.95 2.47
CA THR A 33 -0.05 6.10 2.89
C THR A 33 0.59 7.29 2.19
N PRO A 34 1.42 8.10 2.88
CA PRO A 34 2.17 9.18 2.24
C PRO A 34 3.21 8.67 1.24
N TYR A 35 3.72 7.45 1.45
CA TYR A 35 4.81 6.87 0.68
C TYR A 35 4.47 5.41 0.36
N LEU A 36 4.22 5.12 -0.91
CA LEU A 36 3.96 3.75 -1.37
C LEU A 36 5.30 3.13 -1.76
N ILE A 37 5.93 2.46 -0.81
CA ILE A 37 7.18 1.73 -1.02
C ILE A 37 6.97 0.35 -0.41
N ILE A 38 6.62 -0.61 -1.26
CA ILE A 38 6.18 -1.94 -0.83
C ILE A 38 7.10 -3.02 -1.40
N THR A 39 7.12 -4.16 -0.73
CA THR A 39 7.84 -5.36 -1.17
C THR A 39 7.10 -6.06 -2.32
N ASP A 40 7.75 -7.05 -2.90
CA ASP A 40 7.14 -7.89 -3.94
C ASP A 40 6.01 -8.74 -3.35
N GLU A 41 6.15 -9.19 -2.09
CA GLU A 41 5.16 -9.95 -1.33
C GLU A 41 3.88 -9.14 -1.12
N MET A 42 4.00 -7.89 -0.65
CA MET A 42 2.87 -6.97 -0.51
C MET A 42 2.22 -6.65 -1.86
N THR A 43 3.03 -6.43 -2.90
CA THR A 43 2.53 -6.20 -4.27
C THR A 43 1.73 -7.41 -4.75
N HIS A 44 2.24 -8.62 -4.53
CA HIS A 44 1.57 -9.86 -4.90
C HIS A 44 0.25 -10.02 -4.15
N ALA A 45 0.23 -9.80 -2.84
CA ALA A 45 -0.98 -9.89 -2.02
C ALA A 45 -2.09 -8.93 -2.49
N LEU A 46 -1.74 -7.66 -2.73
CA LEU A 46 -2.68 -6.65 -3.24
C LEU A 46 -3.24 -7.04 -4.62
N CYS A 47 -2.38 -7.48 -5.52
CA CYS A 47 -2.79 -7.91 -6.86
C CYS A 47 -3.66 -9.17 -6.82
N LEU A 48 -3.35 -10.14 -5.95
CA LEU A 48 -4.16 -11.34 -5.78
C LEU A 48 -5.54 -10.99 -5.21
N ALA A 49 -5.61 -10.09 -4.23
CA ALA A 49 -6.89 -9.60 -3.69
C ALA A 49 -7.76 -8.96 -4.78
N ALA A 50 -7.19 -8.08 -5.60
CA ALA A 50 -7.90 -7.48 -6.73
C ALA A 50 -8.40 -8.55 -7.72
N LYS A 51 -7.57 -9.56 -8.04
CA LYS A 51 -7.97 -10.69 -8.91
C LYS A 51 -9.08 -11.58 -8.32
N ARG A 52 -9.16 -11.70 -6.99
CA ARG A 52 -10.28 -12.38 -6.30
C ARG A 52 -11.59 -11.60 -6.37
N GLY A 53 -11.57 -10.36 -6.88
CA GLY A 53 -12.74 -9.48 -6.96
C GLY A 53 -12.90 -8.53 -5.77
N VAL A 54 -11.92 -8.47 -4.86
CA VAL A 54 -11.90 -7.50 -3.75
C VAL A 54 -11.67 -6.09 -4.30
N ASP A 55 -12.42 -5.11 -3.81
CA ASP A 55 -12.17 -3.70 -4.12
C ASP A 55 -10.90 -3.18 -3.42
N VAL A 56 -9.76 -3.26 -4.10
CA VAL A 56 -8.48 -2.77 -3.57
C VAL A 56 -8.25 -1.32 -4.00
N ARG A 57 -8.06 -0.42 -3.02
CA ARG A 57 -7.78 0.99 -3.25
C ARG A 57 -6.59 1.47 -2.46
N ILE A 58 -5.75 2.29 -3.08
CA ILE A 58 -4.61 2.93 -2.41
C ILE A 58 -4.68 4.43 -2.67
N ILE A 59 -4.62 5.21 -1.60
CA ILE A 59 -4.58 6.67 -1.67
C ILE A 59 -3.18 7.13 -1.27
N THR A 60 -2.54 7.89 -2.15
CA THR A 60 -1.25 8.56 -1.92
C THR A 60 -1.42 10.08 -2.05
N PRO A 61 -0.50 10.92 -1.56
CA PRO A 61 -0.56 12.36 -1.77
C PRO A 61 -0.27 12.74 -3.22
N GLY A 62 -1.10 13.59 -3.82
CA GLY A 62 -0.82 14.26 -5.11
C GLY A 62 0.08 15.49 -4.95
N ILE A 63 0.10 16.09 -3.75
CA ILE A 63 1.08 17.12 -3.36
C ILE A 63 2.12 16.46 -2.47
N THR A 64 3.39 16.54 -2.85
CA THR A 64 4.51 15.89 -2.16
C THR A 64 5.34 16.84 -1.30
N ASP A 65 5.86 16.34 -0.18
CA ASP A 65 6.90 16.99 0.61
C ASP A 65 8.31 16.79 0.01
N LYS A 66 8.53 15.68 -0.72
CA LYS A 66 9.81 15.26 -1.29
C LYS A 66 9.64 14.68 -2.69
N LYS A 67 10.05 15.44 -3.72
CA LYS A 67 9.96 15.05 -5.14
C LYS A 67 10.53 13.67 -5.46
N PHE A 68 11.66 13.30 -4.86
CA PHE A 68 12.28 11.99 -5.10
C PHE A 68 11.38 10.85 -4.60
N ILE A 69 10.87 10.97 -3.37
CA ILE A 69 9.98 9.97 -2.78
C ILE A 69 8.65 9.87 -3.54
N TYR A 70 8.15 10.99 -4.06
CA TYR A 70 6.97 11.00 -4.93
C TYR A 70 7.16 10.16 -6.19
N ASN A 71 8.32 10.28 -6.85
CA ASN A 71 8.64 9.48 -8.03
C ASN A 71 8.77 7.98 -7.69
N VAL A 72 9.40 7.64 -6.55
CA VAL A 72 9.48 6.26 -6.06
C VAL A 72 8.08 5.71 -5.75
N THR A 73 7.23 6.50 -5.10
CA THR A 73 5.84 6.11 -4.83
C THR A 73 5.09 5.79 -6.14
N ARG A 74 5.23 6.66 -7.15
CA ARG A 74 4.58 6.48 -8.46
C ARG A 74 5.13 5.33 -9.28
N SER A 75 6.36 4.86 -9.03
CA SER A 75 6.91 3.72 -9.77
C SER A 75 6.17 2.42 -9.48
N PHE A 76 5.53 2.29 -8.30
CA PHE A 76 4.71 1.11 -7.96
C PHE A 76 3.32 1.11 -8.62
N TYR A 77 2.83 2.27 -9.09
CA TYR A 77 1.44 2.39 -9.56
C TYR A 77 1.16 1.49 -10.76
N HIS A 78 2.09 1.43 -11.72
CA HIS A 78 1.87 0.68 -12.95
C HIS A 78 1.60 -0.81 -12.67
N GLY A 79 2.41 -1.44 -11.82
CA GLY A 79 2.27 -2.85 -11.47
C GLY A 79 0.92 -3.13 -10.80
N LEU A 80 0.51 -2.27 -9.87
CA LEU A 80 -0.74 -2.40 -9.14
C LEU A 80 -1.97 -2.18 -10.02
N VAL A 81 -2.00 -1.09 -10.79
CA VAL A 81 -3.12 -0.72 -11.65
C VAL A 81 -3.36 -1.74 -12.75
N LYS A 82 -2.29 -2.29 -13.33
CA LYS A 82 -2.37 -3.37 -14.34
C LYS A 82 -3.10 -4.62 -13.82
N HIS A 83 -3.11 -4.83 -12.50
CA HIS A 83 -3.75 -5.98 -11.85
C HIS A 83 -5.07 -5.64 -11.13
N GLY A 84 -5.66 -4.48 -11.41
CA GLY A 84 -7.00 -4.10 -10.93
C GLY A 84 -7.02 -3.33 -9.60
N VAL A 85 -5.85 -3.04 -9.01
CA VAL A 85 -5.77 -2.16 -7.83
C VAL A 85 -6.02 -0.71 -8.28
N ARG A 86 -6.88 0.01 -7.57
CA ARG A 86 -7.19 1.41 -7.90
C ARG A 86 -6.33 2.35 -7.07
N VAL A 87 -5.49 3.13 -7.72
CA VAL A 87 -4.64 4.14 -7.07
C VAL A 87 -5.23 5.52 -7.28
N TYR A 88 -5.35 6.30 -6.20
CA TYR A 88 -5.84 7.68 -6.22
C TYR A 88 -4.81 8.61 -5.58
N GLU A 89 -4.74 9.85 -6.08
CA GLU A 89 -3.89 10.89 -5.50
C GLU A 89 -4.75 11.95 -4.78
N TRP A 90 -4.45 12.19 -3.51
CA TRP A 90 -5.08 13.20 -2.68
C TRP A 90 -4.57 14.60 -3.03
N THR A 91 -5.46 15.47 -3.51
CA THR A 91 -5.11 16.81 -4.02
C THR A 91 -5.15 17.96 -3.01
N PRO A 92 -5.91 17.94 -1.88
CA PRO A 92 -5.97 19.08 -0.96
C PRO A 92 -4.68 19.45 -0.22
N GLY A 93 -3.62 18.63 -0.28
CA GLY A 93 -2.37 18.87 0.44
C GLY A 93 -1.51 17.63 0.55
N PHE A 94 -0.44 17.72 1.34
CA PHE A 94 0.36 16.54 1.70
C PHE A 94 -0.32 15.78 2.83
N CYS A 95 -1.09 14.74 2.50
CA CYS A 95 -1.73 13.90 3.52
C CYS A 95 -0.75 12.86 4.07
N HIS A 96 -0.44 12.95 5.37
CA HIS A 96 0.52 12.07 6.04
C HIS A 96 -0.14 10.91 6.81
N ALA A 97 -1.41 10.58 6.53
CA ALA A 97 -2.13 9.49 7.18
C ALA A 97 -1.55 8.10 6.82
N LYS A 98 -1.49 7.19 7.79
CA LYS A 98 -1.17 5.76 7.59
C LYS A 98 -2.36 4.97 8.09
N MET A 99 -3.17 4.45 7.18
CA MET A 99 -4.41 3.79 7.54
C MET A 99 -4.69 2.65 6.58
N SER A 100 -5.33 1.60 7.10
CA SER A 100 -5.86 0.50 6.31
C SER A 100 -7.21 0.05 6.87
N VAL A 101 -8.10 -0.39 5.99
CA VAL A 101 -9.39 -1.00 6.34
C VAL A 101 -9.73 -2.09 5.32
N ALA A 102 -10.20 -3.25 5.78
CA ALA A 102 -10.51 -4.41 4.97
C ALA A 102 -11.68 -5.22 5.56
#